data_AF-A0A454VYW0-F1
#
_entry.id   AF-A0A454VYW0-F1
#
_cell.length_a   1.000
_cell.length_b   1.000
_cell.length_c   1.000
_cell.angle_alpha   90.00
_cell.angle_beta   90.00
_cell.angle_gamma   90.00
#
_symmetry.space_group_name_H-M   'P 1'
#
loop_
_entity.id
_entity.type
_entity.pdbx_description
1 polymer ?
#
loop_
_entity_poly.entity_id
_entity_poly.type
_entity_poly.pdbx_seq_one_letter_code
_entity_poly.pdbx_strand_id
1 'polypeptide(L)'
;TVILTRIAQQATPMPEGEDLATLGRSGALLVLHLAARYVDRVVAELVPHYGTDCPAAVVAMASRPDEVVLRGTLDDIAEQTKAAGITKTAVIIVGRTLAASEFRDSHLYDPARDRHAC
;
A
#
# COMPACT_ATOMS: atom_id res chain seq x y z
N THR A 1 -10.94 -5.30 -1.98
CA THR A 1 -9.89 -6.06 -2.69
C THR A 1 -8.52 -5.54 -2.28
N VAL A 2 -7.57 -6.45 -2.06
CA VAL A 2 -6.18 -6.13 -1.75
C VAL A 2 -5.29 -6.79 -2.79
N ILE A 3 -4.34 -6.06 -3.35
CA ILE A 3 -3.36 -6.56 -4.32
C ILE A 3 -1.97 -6.40 -3.69
N LEU A 4 -1.29 -7.52 -3.44
CA LEU A 4 0.11 -7.53 -3.03
C LEU A 4 0.98 -7.72 -4.27
N THR A 5 1.84 -6.76 -4.55
CA THR A 5 2.72 -6.79 -5.73
C THR A 5 4.10 -6.22 -5.41
N ARG A 6 4.98 -6.24 -6.41
CA ARG A 6 6.31 -5.64 -6.37
C ARG A 6 6.47 -4.72 -7.58
N ILE A 7 7.56 -3.96 -7.59
CA ILE A 7 7.94 -3.19 -8.77
C ILE A 7 8.93 -3.98 -9.65
N ALA A 8 8.71 -3.96 -10.97
CA ALA A 8 9.64 -4.55 -11.95
C ALA A 8 10.94 -3.76 -12.00
N GLN A 9 12.09 -4.46 -12.06
CA GLN A 9 13.41 -3.84 -12.22
C GLN A 9 14.24 -4.61 -13.24
N GLN A 10 15.33 -5.25 -12.83
CA GLN A 10 16.30 -5.89 -13.74
C GLN A 10 16.35 -7.42 -13.64
N ALA A 11 16.03 -7.99 -12.47
CA ALA A 11 16.18 -9.43 -12.26
C ALA A 11 15.02 -10.25 -12.83
N THR A 12 13.78 -9.76 -12.67
CA THR A 12 12.60 -10.50 -13.11
C THR A 12 11.55 -9.52 -13.63
N PRO A 13 11.15 -9.60 -14.90
CA PRO A 13 10.03 -8.82 -15.41
C PRO A 13 8.76 -9.15 -14.63
N MET A 14 7.78 -8.25 -14.67
CA MET A 14 6.43 -8.61 -14.25
C MET A 14 5.77 -9.42 -15.37
N PRO A 15 4.91 -10.41 -15.04
CA PRO A 15 4.03 -11.02 -16.03
C PRO A 15 3.18 -9.96 -16.75
N GLU A 16 2.70 -10.31 -17.94
CA GLU A 16 1.80 -9.45 -18.70
C GLU A 16 0.57 -9.08 -17.87
N GLY A 17 0.23 -7.79 -17.81
CA GLY A 17 -0.90 -7.28 -17.04
C GLY A 17 -0.68 -7.14 -15.53
N GLU A 18 0.50 -7.48 -15.01
CA GLU A 18 0.84 -7.28 -13.59
C GLU A 18 1.74 -6.05 -13.36
N ASP A 19 1.87 -5.16 -14.34
CA ASP A 19 2.53 -3.87 -14.16
C ASP A 19 1.70 -2.94 -13.25
N LEU A 20 2.39 -1.99 -12.60
CA LEU A 20 1.79 -1.17 -11.56
C LEU A 20 0.67 -0.26 -12.09
N ALA A 21 0.83 0.30 -13.29
CA ALA A 21 -0.22 1.09 -13.93
C ALA A 21 -1.47 0.24 -14.21
N THR A 22 -1.30 -0.98 -14.73
CA THR A 22 -2.42 -1.91 -14.95
C THR A 22 -3.13 -2.27 -13.66
N LEU A 23 -2.39 -2.66 -12.62
CA LEU A 23 -2.96 -3.00 -11.32
C LEU A 23 -3.64 -1.78 -10.67
N GLY A 24 -3.10 -0.58 -10.86
CA GLY A 24 -3.65 0.67 -10.34
C GLY A 24 -5.02 1.03 -10.92
N ARG A 25 -5.34 0.61 -12.15
CA ARG A 25 -6.68 0.80 -12.74
C ARG A 25 -7.80 0.11 -11.95
N SER A 26 -7.48 -0.88 -11.11
CA SER A 26 -8.48 -1.58 -10.31
C SER A 26 -9.09 -0.73 -9.19
N GLY A 27 -8.41 0.34 -8.75
CA GLY A 27 -8.80 1.12 -7.58
C GLY A 27 -8.72 0.34 -6.25
N ALA A 28 -8.15 -0.87 -6.26
CA ALA A 28 -7.97 -1.68 -5.06
C ALA A 28 -6.94 -1.05 -4.10
N LEU A 29 -6.87 -1.59 -2.87
CA LEU A 29 -5.75 -1.31 -1.99
C LEU A 29 -4.50 -2.03 -2.53
N LEU A 30 -3.49 -1.25 -2.91
CA LEU A 30 -2.21 -1.78 -3.38
C LEU A 30 -1.24 -1.87 -2.20
N VAL A 31 -0.56 -3.01 -2.09
CA VAL A 31 0.50 -3.27 -1.14
C VAL A 31 1.75 -3.62 -1.94
N LEU A 32 2.78 -2.78 -1.83
CA LEU A 32 3.96 -2.80 -2.68
C LEU A 32 5.18 -3.20 -1.85
N HIS A 33 5.67 -4.41 -2.11
CA HIS A 33 6.90 -4.92 -1.52
C HIS A 33 8.12 -4.59 -2.40
N LEU A 34 9.30 -4.46 -1.78
CA LEU A 34 10.57 -4.09 -2.45
C LEU A 34 10.53 -2.74 -3.21
N ALA A 35 9.59 -1.87 -2.88
CA ALA A 35 9.33 -0.65 -3.64
C ALA A 35 9.86 0.63 -2.98
N ALA A 36 10.31 0.58 -1.72
CA ALA A 36 10.73 1.75 -0.94
C ALA A 36 11.74 2.67 -1.64
N ARG A 37 12.85 2.10 -2.14
CA ARG A 37 13.86 2.84 -2.95
C ARG A 37 13.33 3.44 -4.27
N TYR A 38 12.10 3.08 -4.67
CA TYR A 38 11.46 3.50 -5.90
C TYR A 38 10.17 4.27 -5.64
N VAL A 39 10.03 4.87 -4.45
CA VAL A 39 8.80 5.58 -4.04
C VAL A 39 8.39 6.66 -5.05
N ASP A 40 9.34 7.39 -5.64
CA ASP A 40 9.05 8.40 -6.67
C ASP A 40 8.38 7.78 -7.91
N ARG A 41 8.86 6.61 -8.35
CA ARG A 41 8.29 5.88 -9.48
C ARG A 41 6.90 5.33 -9.14
N VAL A 42 6.73 4.81 -7.92
CA VAL A 42 5.42 4.35 -7.43
C VAL A 42 4.40 5.47 -7.47
N VAL A 43 4.75 6.65 -6.94
CA VAL A 43 3.88 7.84 -6.97
C VAL A 43 3.56 8.21 -8.42
N ALA A 44 4.57 8.35 -9.28
CA ALA A 44 4.38 8.75 -10.67
C ALA A 44 3.45 7.79 -11.45
N GLU A 45 3.55 6.48 -11.24
CA GLU A 45 2.69 5.49 -11.91
C GLU A 45 1.28 5.43 -11.32
N LEU A 46 1.09 5.76 -10.03
CA LEU A 46 -0.22 5.65 -9.36
C LEU A 46 -1.04 6.93 -9.35
N VAL A 47 -0.41 8.12 -9.38
CA VAL A 47 -1.13 9.40 -9.40
C VAL A 47 -2.17 9.49 -10.52
N PRO A 48 -1.91 9.04 -11.78
CA PRO A 48 -2.92 9.04 -12.83
C PRO A 48 -4.18 8.21 -12.55
N HIS A 49 -4.09 7.23 -11.65
CA HIS A 49 -5.19 6.30 -11.34
C HIS A 49 -5.91 6.65 -10.03
N TYR A 50 -5.18 7.16 -9.04
CA TYR A 50 -5.68 7.38 -7.69
C TYR A 50 -5.86 8.85 -7.32
N GLY A 51 -5.18 9.79 -8.00
CA GLY A 51 -5.09 11.20 -7.63
C GLY A 51 -4.01 11.46 -6.58
N THR A 52 -3.47 12.69 -6.56
CA THR A 52 -2.42 13.10 -5.60
C THR A 52 -2.89 13.06 -4.15
N ASP A 53 -4.19 13.32 -3.93
CA ASP A 53 -4.86 13.28 -2.64
C ASP A 53 -5.11 11.84 -2.13
N CYS A 54 -4.76 10.81 -2.90
CA CYS A 54 -4.99 9.44 -2.48
C CYS A 54 -4.15 9.08 -1.25
N PRO A 55 -4.76 8.56 -0.18
CA PRO A 55 -4.04 8.10 1.00
C PRO A 55 -2.96 7.07 0.69
N ALA A 56 -1.81 7.26 1.31
CA ALA A 56 -0.67 6.35 1.24
C ALA A 56 0.00 6.21 2.60
N ALA A 57 0.62 5.06 2.82
CA ALA A 57 1.42 4.77 4.00
C ALA A 57 2.69 4.02 3.63
N VAL A 58 3.77 4.25 4.38
CA VAL A 58 5.00 3.47 4.29
C VAL A 58 5.32 2.92 5.67
N VAL A 59 5.43 1.60 5.77
CA VAL A 59 5.77 0.90 7.02
C VAL A 59 7.14 0.27 6.85
N ALA A 60 8.14 0.81 7.53
CA ALA A 60 9.49 0.26 7.59
C ALA A 60 9.70 -0.55 8.87
N MET A 61 10.46 -1.64 8.77
CA MET A 61 10.75 -2.53 9.90
C MET A 61 9.48 -3.01 10.64
N ALA A 62 8.44 -3.35 9.89
CA ALA A 62 7.14 -3.75 10.44
C ALA A 62 7.26 -4.81 11.54
N SER A 63 6.54 -4.63 12.64
CA SER A 63 6.50 -5.48 13.83
C SER A 63 7.83 -5.62 14.60
N ARG A 64 8.83 -4.78 14.29
CA ARG A 64 10.08 -4.70 15.04
C ARG A 64 10.05 -3.53 16.04
N PRO A 65 10.93 -3.52 17.07
CA PRO A 65 11.02 -2.40 18.01
C PRO A 65 11.37 -1.05 17.35
N ASP A 66 12.05 -1.11 16.20
CA ASP A 66 12.45 0.04 15.39
C ASP A 66 11.50 0.33 14.21
N GLU A 67 10.23 -0.07 14.33
CA GLU A 67 9.20 0.21 13.31
C GLU A 67 9.03 1.72 13.09
N VAL A 68 8.94 2.11 11.81
CA VAL A 68 8.61 3.47 11.40
C VAL A 68 7.40 3.44 10.50
N VAL A 69 6.35 4.19 10.86
CA VAL A 69 5.13 4.32 10.06
C VAL A 69 4.96 5.75 9.59
N LEU A 70 5.05 5.95 8.28
CA LEU A 70 4.73 7.20 7.60
C LEU A 70 3.33 7.12 7.03
N ARG A 71 2.55 8.19 7.18
CA ARG A 71 1.20 8.33 6.63
C ARG A 71 1.08 9.68 5.94
N GLY A 72 0.42 9.68 4.79
CA GLY A 72 0.22 10.86 3.98
C GLY A 72 -0.64 10.55 2.77
N THR A 73 -0.32 11.19 1.67
CA THR A 73 -0.97 11.02 0.38
C THR A 73 0.07 10.74 -0.70
N LEU A 74 -0.37 10.46 -1.93
CA LEU A 74 0.56 10.35 -3.05
C LEU A 74 1.31 11.66 -3.33
N ASP A 75 0.82 12.81 -2.86
CA ASP A 75 1.48 14.10 -3.00
C ASP A 75 2.78 14.22 -2.17
N ASP A 76 2.80 13.69 -0.95
CA ASP A 76 3.87 13.94 0.02
C ASP A 76 4.63 12.69 0.48
N ILE A 77 4.07 11.49 0.31
CA ILE A 77 4.65 10.26 0.88
C ILE A 77 6.05 9.95 0.37
N ALA A 78 6.36 10.34 -0.88
CA ALA A 78 7.68 10.16 -1.46
C ALA A 78 8.73 11.02 -0.74
N GLU A 79 8.41 12.29 -0.45
CA GLU A 79 9.28 13.18 0.29
C GLU A 79 9.49 12.69 1.72
N GLN A 80 8.41 12.34 2.42
CA GLN A 80 8.49 11.80 3.79
C GLN A 80 9.39 10.55 3.86
N THR A 81 9.22 9.63 2.90
CA THR A 81 10.00 8.38 2.82
C THR A 81 11.49 8.66 2.64
N LYS A 82 11.84 9.62 1.77
CA LYS A 82 13.23 10.03 1.54
C LYS A 82 13.82 10.75 2.75
N ALA A 83 13.06 11.65 3.38
CA ALA A 83 13.47 12.37 4.57
C ALA A 83 13.77 11.42 5.76
N ALA A 84 12.99 10.34 5.89
CA ALA A 84 13.20 9.31 6.89
C ALA A 84 14.35 8.32 6.56
N GLY A 85 15.01 8.46 5.39
CA GLY A 85 16.08 7.55 4.96
C GLY A 85 15.62 6.12 4.64
N ILE A 86 14.31 5.92 4.41
CA ILE A 86 13.72 4.60 4.20
C ILE A 86 13.93 4.17 2.74
N THR A 87 14.85 3.23 2.52
CA THR A 87 15.21 2.75 1.18
C THR A 87 14.95 1.26 0.98
N LYS A 88 14.82 0.49 2.07
CA LYS A 88 14.65 -0.98 2.06
C LYS A 88 13.89 -1.42 3.30
N THR A 89 13.46 -2.69 3.29
CA THR A 89 12.71 -3.31 4.40
C THR A 89 11.49 -2.47 4.80
N ALA A 90 10.76 -2.02 3.78
CA ALA A 90 9.53 -1.27 3.95
C ALA A 90 8.50 -1.71 2.92
N VAL A 91 7.24 -1.57 3.30
CA VAL A 91 6.07 -1.83 2.46
C VAL A 91 5.36 -0.50 2.23
N ILE A 92 5.04 -0.21 0.98
CA ILE A 92 4.23 0.96 0.61
C ILE A 92 2.79 0.48 0.42
N ILE A 93 1.84 1.17 1.02
CA ILE A 93 0.41 0.85 0.93
C ILE A 93 -0.30 2.07 0.35
N VAL A 94 -1.08 1.89 -0.72
CA VAL A 94 -1.78 2.99 -1.41
C VAL A 94 -3.23 2.60 -1.64
N GLY A 95 -4.16 3.47 -1.24
CA GLY A 95 -5.56 3.27 -1.56
C GLY A 95 -6.50 4.06 -0.66
N ARG A 96 -7.68 4.39 -1.20
CA ARG A 96 -8.71 5.20 -0.53
C ARG A 96 -9.19 4.58 0.79
N THR A 97 -9.08 3.26 0.96
CA THR A 97 -9.45 2.57 2.20
C THR A 97 -8.60 2.99 3.41
N LEU A 98 -7.40 3.54 3.22
CA LEU A 98 -6.58 4.03 4.34
C LEU A 98 -7.16 5.30 5.00
N ALA A 99 -8.07 6.03 4.34
CA ALA A 99 -8.79 7.16 4.92
C ALA A 99 -10.08 6.75 5.65
N ALA A 100 -10.46 5.47 5.63
CA ALA A 100 -11.62 5.03 6.39
C ALA A 100 -11.36 5.24 7.89
N SER A 101 -12.27 5.93 8.56
CA SER A 101 -12.24 6.17 10.01
C SER A 101 -13.29 5.37 10.76
N GLU A 102 -14.33 4.90 10.07
CA GLU A 102 -15.40 4.09 10.64
C GLU A 102 -15.16 2.62 10.32
N PHE A 103 -14.50 1.92 11.25
CA PHE A 103 -14.37 0.47 11.19
C PHE A 103 -15.39 -0.14 12.14
N ARG A 104 -16.45 -0.74 11.59
CA ARG A 104 -17.24 -1.70 12.35
C ARG A 104 -16.42 -2.98 12.44
N ASP A 105 -16.25 -3.50 13.66
CA ASP A 105 -15.63 -4.81 13.83
C ASP A 105 -16.32 -5.82 12.92
N SER A 106 -15.52 -6.68 12.30
CA SER A 106 -16.03 -7.65 11.34
C SER A 106 -17.03 -8.55 12.07
N HIS A 107 -18.29 -8.52 11.61
CA HIS A 107 -19.32 -9.39 12.14
C HIS A 107 -18.90 -10.87 12.08
N LEU A 108 -18.05 -11.25 11.12
CA LEU A 108 -17.49 -12.60 11.03
C LEU A 108 -16.76 -13.03 12.32
N TYR A 109 -16.06 -12.09 12.96
CA TYR A 109 -15.27 -12.28 14.18
C TYR A 109 -15.99 -11.80 15.44
N ASP A 110 -17.23 -11.31 15.31
CA ASP A 110 -18.03 -10.89 16.45
C ASP A 110 -18.27 -12.11 17.38
N PRO A 111 -17.87 -12.04 18.66
CA PRO A 111 -18.11 -13.12 19.61
C PRO A 111 -19.60 -13.41 19.83
N ALA A 112 -20.48 -12.44 19.58
CA ALA A 112 -21.93 -12.58 19.66
C ALA A 112 -22.58 -13.12 18.37
N ARG A 113 -21.81 -13.32 17.29
CA ARG A 113 -22.34 -13.87 16.04
C ARG A 113 -22.76 -15.32 16.24
N ASP A 114 -24.03 -15.60 15.99
CA ASP A 114 -24.57 -16.96 15.93
C ASP A 114 -23.90 -17.76 14.79
N ARG A 115 -23.39 -18.94 15.14
CA ARG A 115 -22.67 -19.85 14.25
C ARG A 115 -23.45 -21.13 13.96
N HIS A 116 -24.71 -21.23 14.41
CA HIS A 116 -25.53 -22.39 14.12
C HIS A 116 -25.67 -22.58 12.60
N ALA A 117 -25.08 -23.67 12.10
CA ALA A 117 -25.14 -24.06 10.71
C ALA A 117 -26.56 -24.55 10.39
N CYS A 118 -27.09 -24.13 9.23
CA CYS A 118 -28.27 -24.72 8.60
C CYS A 118 -28.01 -26.17 8.19
#